data_AF-A0A7W3XYK2-F1
#
_entry.id   AF-A0A7W3XYK2-F1
#
_cell.length_a   1.000
_cell.length_b   1.000
_cell.length_c   1.000
_cell.angle_alpha   90.00
_cell.angle_beta   90.00
_cell.angle_gamma   90.00
#
_symmetry.space_group_name_H-M   'P 1'
#
loop_
_entity.id
_entity.type
_entity.pdbx_description
1 polymer ?
#
loop_
_entity_poly.entity_id
_entity_poly.type
_entity_poly.pdbx_seq_one_letter_code
_entity_poly.pdbx_strand_id
1 'polypeptide(L)'
;MVRAILDSADTGRTDRLFPGDIAQFAEGGGICLAHGAAGVLYALAEAGADPYPEGERWLLDRLAERGPRTPMGLYDGLAGVALTLHRLGYPERALELAGELCLPDRAKGWEHLPADLFGGLAGVGLVLDRLADLGAGEAARRGAERIAERFVDHPSLVGPVRPDSRAGLLHGASGAALFLIRRYEHDGEPARLDAAGAALRRDLARCAADRSGTLLVDEGRRLMPYVGAGSVGIAMVLDAYLAHRPEEDLARARAAILPAARSRFYAQPGLFRGRAGMILHLARTPLDGPSEDRARELAEQLDAMAWYAVARGGGTAFPGDQMMRLSMDLATGTAGCLLAMTAAREPDRGVGLPFLPPLAPRGDGRLHERPRTTGVHHGTAPFPLVTR
;
A
#
# COMPACT_ATOMS: atom_id res chain seq x y z
N MET A 1 11.03 13.48 11.22
CA MET A 1 9.68 13.20 10.70
C MET A 1 8.73 12.83 11.81
N VAL A 2 8.96 11.75 12.57
CA VAL A 2 8.11 11.33 13.72
C VAL A 2 7.73 12.50 14.64
N ARG A 3 8.72 13.27 15.13
CA ARG A 3 8.45 14.43 16.00
C ARG A 3 7.51 15.47 15.36
N ALA A 4 7.70 15.79 14.08
CA ALA A 4 6.87 16.77 13.38
C ALA A 4 5.42 16.27 13.15
N ILE A 5 5.26 14.95 12.97
CA ILE A 5 3.95 14.30 12.88
C ILE A 5 3.22 14.42 14.23
N LEU A 6 3.86 13.98 15.32
CA LEU A 6 3.25 13.97 16.65
C LEU A 6 2.94 15.39 17.15
N ASP A 7 3.82 16.36 16.92
CA ASP A 7 3.61 17.79 17.28
C ASP A 7 2.46 18.45 16.48
N SER A 8 2.01 17.82 15.40
CA SER A 8 0.90 18.32 14.58
C SER A 8 -0.46 17.69 14.90
N ALA A 9 -0.48 16.67 15.77
CA ALA A 9 -1.71 15.99 16.15
C ALA A 9 -2.64 16.93 16.93
N ASP A 10 -3.92 16.91 16.60
CA ASP A 10 -4.96 17.65 17.31
C ASP A 10 -6.11 16.69 17.68
N THR A 11 -6.05 16.15 18.88
CA THR A 11 -7.07 15.21 19.40
C THR A 11 -8.41 15.89 19.72
N GLY A 12 -8.46 17.23 19.74
CA GLY A 12 -9.69 18.00 19.96
C GLY A 12 -10.58 18.06 18.73
N ARG A 13 -10.05 17.76 17.54
CA ARG A 13 -10.81 17.72 16.30
C ARG A 13 -11.58 16.42 16.13
N THR A 14 -12.70 16.48 15.43
CA THR A 14 -13.53 15.31 15.11
C THR A 14 -13.45 14.91 13.65
N ASP A 15 -12.95 15.78 12.77
CA ASP A 15 -12.89 15.57 11.33
C ASP A 15 -11.55 14.97 10.87
N ARG A 16 -10.45 15.24 11.59
CA ARG A 16 -9.11 14.68 11.33
C ARG A 16 -8.22 14.80 12.57
N LEU A 17 -7.26 13.89 12.71
CA LEU A 17 -6.26 13.93 13.77
C LEU A 17 -4.99 14.70 13.35
N PHE A 18 -4.52 14.46 12.13
CA PHE A 18 -3.32 15.08 11.58
C PHE A 18 -3.68 15.92 10.35
N PRO A 19 -2.98 17.03 10.07
CA PRO A 19 -3.20 17.79 8.84
C PRO A 19 -2.76 16.98 7.61
N GLY A 20 -3.56 16.98 6.56
CA GLY A 20 -3.26 16.30 5.31
C GLY A 20 -4.05 16.87 4.12
N ASP A 21 -4.18 16.05 3.08
CA ASP A 21 -4.89 16.36 1.84
C ASP A 21 -6.38 16.73 2.08
N ILE A 22 -6.96 17.50 1.15
CA ILE A 22 -8.39 17.87 1.20
C ILE A 22 -9.32 16.65 1.21
N ALA A 23 -8.88 15.51 0.68
CA ALA A 23 -9.61 14.24 0.73
C ALA A 23 -9.96 13.79 2.16
N GLN A 24 -9.26 14.30 3.19
CA GLN A 24 -9.60 14.05 4.60
C GLN A 24 -11.03 14.47 4.98
N PHE A 25 -11.58 15.48 4.31
CA PHE A 25 -12.90 16.01 4.62
C PHE A 25 -14.04 15.27 3.89
N ALA A 26 -13.72 14.29 3.05
CA ALA A 26 -14.72 13.37 2.53
C ALA A 26 -15.19 12.40 3.63
N GLU A 27 -16.32 11.73 3.42
CA GLU A 27 -16.83 10.68 4.32
C GLU A 27 -15.76 9.60 4.53
N GLY A 28 -15.36 9.36 5.78
CA GLY A 28 -14.29 8.41 6.12
C GLY A 28 -12.85 8.90 5.86
N GLY A 29 -12.66 10.06 5.22
CA GLY A 29 -11.34 10.58 4.85
C GLY A 29 -10.43 10.88 6.04
N GLY A 30 -11.00 11.32 7.18
CA GLY A 30 -10.25 11.62 8.40
C GLY A 30 -9.64 10.39 9.09
N ILE A 31 -10.17 9.19 8.81
CA ILE A 31 -9.73 7.93 9.42
C ILE A 31 -9.03 6.98 8.45
N CYS A 32 -9.14 7.19 7.13
CA CYS A 32 -8.65 6.25 6.12
C CYS A 32 -7.12 6.12 6.06
N LEU A 33 -6.64 5.15 5.28
CA LEU A 33 -5.21 4.83 5.18
C LEU A 33 -4.44 5.82 4.29
N ALA A 34 -5.01 6.37 3.22
CA ALA A 34 -4.30 7.28 2.33
C ALA A 34 -4.09 8.66 2.98
N HIS A 35 -5.16 9.22 3.54
CA HIS A 35 -5.22 10.62 3.95
C HIS A 35 -5.46 10.80 5.44
N GLY A 36 -6.03 9.80 6.12
CA GLY A 36 -6.48 9.90 7.50
C GLY A 36 -5.49 9.38 8.55
N ALA A 37 -5.99 9.30 9.78
CA ALA A 37 -5.21 8.86 10.95
C ALA A 37 -4.63 7.45 10.80
N ALA A 38 -5.35 6.51 10.17
CA ALA A 38 -4.85 5.15 9.98
C ALA A 38 -3.53 5.12 9.18
N GLY A 39 -3.43 5.93 8.12
CA GLY A 39 -2.19 6.05 7.33
C GLY A 39 -0.99 6.51 8.12
N VAL A 40 -1.20 7.52 8.95
CA VAL A 40 -0.14 8.11 9.77
C VAL A 40 0.31 7.13 10.85
N LEU A 41 -0.64 6.52 11.57
CA LEU A 41 -0.35 5.52 12.61
C LEU A 41 0.32 4.28 12.03
N TYR A 42 -0.12 3.83 10.84
CA TYR A 42 0.54 2.75 10.10
C TYR A 42 2.00 3.08 9.82
N ALA A 43 2.30 4.26 9.25
CA ALA A 43 3.67 4.65 8.95
C ALA A 43 4.56 4.78 10.20
N LEU A 44 4.01 5.26 11.33
CA LEU A 44 4.72 5.32 12.61
C LEU A 44 5.09 3.92 13.11
N ALA A 45 4.14 2.97 13.06
CA ALA A 45 4.35 1.59 13.47
C ALA A 45 5.39 0.87 12.59
N GLU A 46 5.31 1.04 11.27
CA GLU A 46 6.30 0.48 10.32
C GLU A 46 7.70 1.10 10.53
N ALA A 47 7.75 2.40 10.82
CA ALA A 47 8.99 3.10 11.15
C ALA A 47 9.57 2.73 12.52
N GLY A 48 8.84 1.96 13.34
CA GLY A 48 9.27 1.60 14.69
C GLY A 48 9.30 2.77 15.66
N ALA A 49 8.48 3.79 15.44
CA ALA A 49 8.23 4.81 16.45
C ALA A 49 7.52 4.18 17.66
N ASP A 50 7.65 4.82 18.82
CA ASP A 50 6.86 4.44 19.99
C ASP A 50 5.36 4.53 19.68
N PRO A 51 4.53 3.65 20.25
CA PRO A 51 3.07 3.72 20.10
C PRO A 51 2.52 5.11 20.45
N TYR A 52 1.39 5.48 19.85
CA TYR A 52 0.72 6.75 20.11
C TYR A 52 -0.71 6.52 20.60
N PRO A 53 -0.91 6.14 21.87
CA PRO A 53 -2.20 5.69 22.40
C PRO A 53 -3.32 6.71 22.26
N GLU A 54 -3.02 8.01 22.36
CA GLU A 54 -4.02 9.06 22.18
C GLU A 54 -4.56 9.11 20.75
N GLY A 55 -3.69 8.93 19.75
CA GLY A 55 -4.09 8.87 18.34
C GLY A 55 -4.82 7.57 17.98
N GLU A 56 -4.39 6.46 18.57
CA GLU A 56 -5.05 5.15 18.43
C GLU A 56 -6.47 5.19 19.00
N ARG A 57 -6.65 5.75 20.21
CA ARG A 57 -7.97 5.99 20.81
C ARG A 57 -8.82 6.91 19.95
N TRP A 58 -8.25 8.01 19.45
CA TRP A 58 -8.97 8.91 18.55
C TRP A 58 -9.49 8.18 17.30
N LEU A 59 -8.69 7.30 16.70
CA LEU A 59 -9.10 6.51 15.53
C LEU A 59 -10.26 5.56 15.89
N LEU A 60 -10.20 4.89 17.04
CA LEU A 60 -11.25 3.99 17.52
C LEU A 60 -12.56 4.74 17.79
N ASP A 61 -12.50 5.90 18.45
CA ASP A 61 -13.67 6.73 18.77
C ASP A 61 -14.35 7.22 17.49
N ARG A 62 -13.57 7.76 16.53
CA ARG A 62 -14.09 8.24 15.25
C ARG A 62 -14.59 7.11 14.36
N LEU A 63 -13.97 5.93 14.44
CA LEU A 63 -14.50 4.73 13.80
C LEU A 63 -15.87 4.36 14.41
N ALA A 64 -16.06 4.43 15.72
CA ALA A 64 -17.34 4.13 16.36
C ALA A 64 -18.47 5.10 15.94
N GLU A 65 -18.12 6.36 15.68
CA GLU A 65 -19.06 7.42 15.27
C GLU A 65 -19.27 7.54 13.75
N ARG A 66 -18.64 6.66 12.96
CA ARG A 66 -18.63 6.75 11.49
C ARG A 66 -20.04 6.69 10.88
N GLY A 67 -20.22 7.39 9.76
CA GLY A 67 -21.47 7.34 8.99
C GLY A 67 -21.64 6.02 8.22
N PRO A 68 -22.88 5.64 7.87
CA PRO A 68 -23.17 4.42 7.11
C PRO A 68 -22.56 4.44 5.70
N ARG A 69 -22.24 5.63 5.16
CA ARG A 69 -21.66 5.80 3.82
C ARG A 69 -20.13 5.75 3.79
N THR A 70 -19.48 5.46 4.91
CA THR A 70 -18.02 5.31 4.95
C THR A 70 -17.57 4.30 3.86
N PRO A 71 -16.59 4.67 3.01
CA PRO A 71 -16.10 3.79 1.96
C PRO A 71 -15.54 2.47 2.49
N MET A 72 -15.49 1.45 1.64
CA MET A 72 -15.02 0.12 2.01
C MET A 72 -13.54 -0.13 1.67
N GLY A 73 -12.93 0.70 0.82
CA GLY A 73 -11.65 0.41 0.18
C GLY A 73 -10.44 0.35 1.12
N LEU A 74 -9.31 -0.07 0.54
CA LEU A 74 -8.04 -0.21 1.25
C LEU A 74 -7.45 1.16 1.60
N TYR A 75 -7.49 2.11 0.68
CA TYR A 75 -6.82 3.40 0.87
C TYR A 75 -7.78 4.51 1.30
N ASP A 76 -9.07 4.40 0.97
CA ASP A 76 -10.08 5.42 1.30
C ASP A 76 -11.10 4.98 2.35
N GLY A 77 -11.02 3.76 2.86
CA GLY A 77 -12.13 3.15 3.60
C GLY A 77 -11.78 2.17 4.70
N LEU A 78 -12.80 1.41 5.09
CA LEU A 78 -12.79 0.51 6.25
C LEU A 78 -11.81 -0.65 6.14
N ALA A 79 -11.53 -1.17 4.94
CA ALA A 79 -10.54 -2.24 4.79
C ALA A 79 -9.15 -1.75 5.21
N GLY A 80 -8.77 -0.52 4.86
CA GLY A 80 -7.52 0.09 5.32
C GLY A 80 -7.45 0.29 6.83
N VAL A 81 -8.57 0.72 7.43
CA VAL A 81 -8.66 0.89 8.89
C VAL A 81 -8.53 -0.46 9.59
N ALA A 82 -9.20 -1.50 9.10
CA ALA A 82 -9.10 -2.85 9.65
C ALA A 82 -7.66 -3.39 9.61
N LEU A 83 -6.99 -3.26 8.46
CA LEU A 83 -5.60 -3.65 8.31
C LEU A 83 -4.69 -2.90 9.31
N THR A 84 -4.91 -1.60 9.45
CA THR A 84 -4.12 -0.75 10.36
C THR A 84 -4.35 -1.13 11.82
N LEU A 85 -5.59 -1.32 12.24
CA LEU A 85 -5.93 -1.71 13.61
C LEU A 85 -5.31 -3.07 13.98
N HIS A 86 -5.34 -4.04 13.05
CA HIS A 86 -4.63 -5.30 13.27
C HIS A 86 -3.14 -5.06 13.48
N ARG A 87 -2.52 -4.21 12.65
CA ARG A 87 -1.09 -3.90 12.75
C ARG A 87 -0.70 -3.20 14.06
N LEU A 88 -1.59 -2.39 14.60
CA LEU A 88 -1.43 -1.65 15.86
C LEU A 88 -1.70 -2.50 17.12
N GLY A 89 -2.11 -3.77 16.97
CA GLY A 89 -2.38 -4.64 18.11
C GLY A 89 -3.84 -4.61 18.60
N TYR A 90 -4.77 -4.21 17.74
CA TYR A 90 -6.22 -4.31 17.97
C TYR A 90 -6.85 -5.39 17.06
N PRO A 91 -6.47 -6.67 17.21
CA PRO A 91 -6.91 -7.73 16.32
C PRO A 91 -8.43 -7.90 16.36
N GLU A 92 -9.05 -7.95 17.54
CA GLU A 92 -10.50 -8.12 17.69
C GLU A 92 -11.29 -7.09 16.87
N ARG A 93 -10.91 -5.82 16.98
CA ARG A 93 -11.57 -4.74 16.24
C ARG A 93 -11.35 -4.84 14.73
N ALA A 94 -10.17 -5.28 14.30
CA ALA A 94 -9.90 -5.53 12.89
C ALA A 94 -10.74 -6.68 12.32
N LEU A 95 -10.89 -7.77 13.09
CA LEU A 95 -11.70 -8.92 12.68
C LEU A 95 -13.20 -8.57 12.63
N GLU A 96 -13.69 -7.76 13.57
CA GLU A 96 -15.05 -7.23 13.54
C GLU A 96 -15.32 -6.43 12.26
N LEU A 97 -14.41 -5.52 11.88
CA LEU A 97 -14.53 -4.75 10.65
C LEU A 97 -14.51 -5.65 9.39
N ALA A 98 -13.69 -6.70 9.38
CA ALA A 98 -13.72 -7.69 8.29
C ALA A 98 -15.09 -8.38 8.20
N GLY A 99 -15.67 -8.76 9.34
CA GLY A 99 -17.03 -9.31 9.42
C GLY A 99 -18.09 -8.33 8.91
N GLU A 100 -17.99 -7.05 9.26
CA GLU A 100 -18.88 -6.00 8.79
C GLU A 100 -18.83 -5.82 7.26
N LEU A 101 -17.64 -5.86 6.67
CA LEU A 101 -17.44 -5.77 5.22
C LEU A 101 -18.15 -6.92 4.48
N CYS A 102 -18.30 -8.07 5.12
CA CYS A 102 -18.98 -9.25 4.59
C CYS A 102 -20.49 -9.30 4.90
N LEU A 103 -21.05 -8.33 5.63
CA LEU A 103 -22.50 -8.30 5.88
C LEU A 103 -23.28 -8.19 4.57
N PRO A 104 -24.46 -8.83 4.43
CA PRO A 104 -25.18 -8.90 3.17
C PRO A 104 -25.39 -7.55 2.47
N ASP A 105 -25.75 -6.50 3.22
CA ASP A 105 -26.01 -5.18 2.64
C ASP A 105 -24.73 -4.47 2.17
N ARG A 106 -23.58 -4.73 2.82
CA ARG A 106 -22.27 -4.25 2.36
C ARG A 106 -21.77 -5.04 1.17
N ALA A 107 -21.91 -6.36 1.22
CA ALA A 107 -21.50 -7.27 0.15
C ALA A 107 -22.30 -7.08 -1.14
N LYS A 108 -23.58 -6.66 -1.07
CA LYS A 108 -24.34 -6.21 -2.24
C LYS A 108 -23.67 -5.01 -2.91
N GLY A 109 -23.17 -4.06 -2.12
CA GLY A 109 -22.46 -2.88 -2.61
C GLY A 109 -21.17 -3.17 -3.38
N TRP A 110 -20.59 -4.36 -3.24
CA TRP A 110 -19.39 -4.78 -3.99
C TRP A 110 -19.61 -4.79 -5.50
N GLU A 111 -20.85 -4.94 -5.97
CA GLU A 111 -21.19 -4.90 -7.41
C GLU A 111 -21.00 -3.51 -8.03
N HIS A 112 -20.91 -2.47 -7.22
CA HIS A 112 -20.73 -1.09 -7.66
C HIS A 112 -19.32 -0.57 -7.39
N LEU A 113 -18.46 -1.37 -6.75
CA LEU A 113 -17.07 -0.99 -6.52
C LEU A 113 -16.24 -1.16 -7.79
N PRO A 114 -15.27 -0.27 -8.05
CA PRO A 114 -14.30 -0.49 -9.12
C PRO A 114 -13.46 -1.73 -8.80
N ALA A 115 -12.79 -2.30 -9.81
CA ALA A 115 -11.86 -3.41 -9.61
C ALA A 115 -10.52 -2.99 -8.97
N ASP A 116 -10.31 -1.69 -8.74
CA ASP A 116 -9.00 -1.14 -8.39
C ASP A 116 -8.56 -1.42 -6.95
N LEU A 117 -7.31 -1.03 -6.64
CA LEU A 117 -6.70 -1.23 -5.33
C LEU A 117 -7.10 -0.16 -4.32
N PHE A 118 -7.35 1.08 -4.77
CA PHE A 118 -7.56 2.23 -3.89
C PHE A 118 -8.86 2.13 -3.11
N GLY A 119 -9.97 2.20 -3.84
CA GLY A 119 -11.34 2.16 -3.29
C GLY A 119 -12.08 0.87 -3.63
N GLY A 120 -11.45 0.03 -4.47
CA GLY A 120 -12.11 -1.08 -5.15
C GLY A 120 -11.95 -2.46 -4.53
N LEU A 121 -12.46 -3.43 -5.28
CA LEU A 121 -12.52 -4.83 -4.93
C LEU A 121 -11.15 -5.46 -4.69
N ALA A 122 -10.10 -5.06 -5.42
CA ALA A 122 -8.78 -5.64 -5.22
C ALA A 122 -8.24 -5.32 -3.80
N GLY A 123 -8.43 -4.08 -3.34
CA GLY A 123 -8.04 -3.66 -2.00
C GLY A 123 -8.85 -4.37 -0.91
N VAL A 124 -10.16 -4.46 -1.08
CA VAL A 124 -11.04 -5.18 -0.13
C VAL A 124 -10.67 -6.67 -0.07
N GLY A 125 -10.50 -7.31 -1.22
CA GLY A 125 -10.13 -8.72 -1.32
C GLY A 125 -8.80 -9.04 -0.63
N LEU A 126 -7.77 -8.21 -0.85
CA LEU A 126 -6.46 -8.35 -0.18
C LEU A 126 -6.58 -8.32 1.34
N VAL A 127 -7.37 -7.39 1.89
CA VAL A 127 -7.56 -7.26 3.34
C VAL A 127 -8.36 -8.42 3.90
N LEU A 128 -9.45 -8.85 3.23
CA LEU A 128 -10.24 -9.99 3.66
C LEU A 128 -9.42 -11.27 3.67
N ASP A 129 -8.64 -11.53 2.61
CA ASP A 129 -7.75 -12.69 2.50
C ASP A 129 -6.74 -12.71 3.66
N ARG A 130 -6.09 -11.57 3.90
CA ARG A 130 -5.12 -11.44 4.99
C ARG A 130 -5.74 -11.62 6.37
N LEU A 131 -6.90 -11.01 6.63
CA LEU A 131 -7.53 -11.11 7.94
C LEU A 131 -8.19 -12.48 8.16
N ALA A 132 -8.58 -13.19 7.09
CA ALA A 132 -9.05 -14.58 7.20
C ALA A 132 -7.96 -15.50 7.77
N ASP A 133 -6.71 -15.35 7.31
CA ASP A 133 -5.55 -16.08 7.84
C ASP A 133 -5.25 -15.74 9.31
N LEU A 134 -5.67 -14.55 9.75
CA LEU A 134 -5.43 -14.01 11.09
C LEU A 134 -6.62 -14.19 12.04
N GLY A 135 -7.67 -14.92 11.62
CA GLY A 135 -8.79 -15.30 12.49
C GLY A 135 -10.14 -14.65 12.19
N ALA A 136 -10.29 -13.87 11.11
CA ALA A 136 -11.60 -13.29 10.71
C ALA A 136 -12.61 -14.37 10.27
N GLY A 137 -12.14 -15.61 10.11
CA GLY A 137 -12.97 -16.78 9.89
C GLY A 137 -13.43 -16.95 8.45
N GLU A 138 -14.37 -17.87 8.30
CA GLU A 138 -14.80 -18.38 6.99
C GLU A 138 -15.51 -17.32 6.12
N ALA A 139 -16.17 -16.34 6.72
CA ALA A 139 -16.85 -15.28 5.98
C ALA A 139 -15.86 -14.41 5.18
N ALA A 140 -14.75 -14.01 5.78
CA ALA A 140 -13.69 -13.25 5.12
C ALA A 140 -13.04 -14.06 4.00
N ARG A 141 -12.75 -15.36 4.25
CA ARG A 141 -12.19 -16.27 3.24
C ARG A 141 -13.09 -16.41 2.01
N ARG A 142 -14.38 -16.67 2.22
CA ARG A 142 -15.38 -16.71 1.12
C ARG A 142 -15.54 -15.37 0.42
N GLY A 143 -15.43 -14.27 1.16
CA GLY A 143 -15.45 -12.92 0.61
C GLY A 143 -14.30 -12.69 -0.36
N ALA A 144 -13.07 -13.02 0.04
CA ALA A 144 -11.89 -12.94 -0.81
C ALA A 144 -12.01 -13.84 -2.04
N GLU A 145 -12.49 -15.09 -1.89
CA GLU A 145 -12.67 -15.99 -3.03
C GLU A 145 -13.71 -15.47 -4.03
N ARG A 146 -14.88 -15.03 -3.55
CA ARG A 146 -15.92 -14.44 -4.40
C ARG A 146 -15.42 -13.21 -5.17
N ILE A 147 -14.52 -12.43 -4.58
CA ILE A 147 -13.88 -11.30 -5.28
C ILE A 147 -12.89 -11.80 -6.34
N ALA A 148 -12.11 -12.83 -6.05
CA ALA A 148 -11.18 -13.42 -7.01
C ALA A 148 -11.90 -14.03 -8.23
N GLU A 149 -12.99 -14.77 -7.99
CA GLU A 149 -13.85 -15.33 -9.04
C GLU A 149 -14.40 -14.23 -9.97
N ARG A 150 -14.77 -13.07 -9.40
CA ARG A 150 -15.27 -11.92 -10.19
C ARG A 150 -14.22 -11.36 -11.15
N PHE A 151 -12.92 -11.51 -10.86
CA PHE A 151 -11.85 -10.97 -11.69
C PHE A 151 -11.57 -11.80 -12.93
N VAL A 152 -12.01 -13.06 -13.00
CA VAL A 152 -11.82 -13.94 -14.17
C VAL A 152 -12.42 -13.31 -15.43
N ASP A 153 -13.64 -12.77 -15.32
CA ASP A 153 -14.38 -12.19 -16.45
C ASP A 153 -14.64 -10.68 -16.30
N HIS A 154 -13.98 -9.99 -15.36
CA HIS A 154 -14.29 -8.59 -15.10
C HIS A 154 -13.96 -7.72 -16.32
N PRO A 155 -14.89 -6.90 -16.85
CA PRO A 155 -14.66 -6.11 -18.06
C PRO A 155 -13.45 -5.17 -18.00
N SER A 156 -13.08 -4.71 -16.79
CA SER A 156 -11.88 -3.88 -16.59
C SER A 156 -10.57 -4.65 -16.71
N LEU A 157 -10.60 -5.98 -16.77
CA LEU A 157 -9.44 -6.87 -16.90
C LEU A 157 -9.42 -7.56 -18.26
N VAL A 158 -10.58 -8.01 -18.78
CA VAL A 158 -10.66 -8.77 -20.05
C VAL A 158 -11.15 -7.96 -21.25
N GLY A 159 -11.79 -6.80 -21.05
CA GLY A 159 -12.36 -6.00 -22.13
C GLY A 159 -11.32 -5.23 -22.95
N PRO A 160 -11.71 -4.43 -23.97
CA PRO A 160 -10.77 -3.57 -24.68
C PRO A 160 -10.19 -2.48 -23.76
N VAL A 161 -8.94 -2.09 -23.99
CA VAL A 161 -8.33 -0.94 -23.32
C VAL A 161 -8.89 0.34 -23.93
N ARG A 162 -9.66 1.10 -23.16
CA ARG A 162 -10.28 2.35 -23.63
C ARG A 162 -9.35 3.54 -23.37
N PRO A 163 -9.44 4.63 -24.16
CA PRO A 163 -8.63 5.83 -23.95
C PRO A 163 -8.79 6.47 -22.55
N ASP A 164 -9.95 6.31 -21.94
CA ASP A 164 -10.30 6.80 -20.60
C ASP A 164 -9.95 5.81 -19.47
N SER A 165 -9.41 4.64 -19.80
CA SER A 165 -9.02 3.64 -18.79
C SER A 165 -7.83 4.14 -17.97
N ARG A 166 -8.00 4.11 -16.64
CA ARG A 166 -6.92 4.36 -15.68
C ARG A 166 -5.92 3.20 -15.69
N ALA A 167 -4.66 3.50 -15.39
CA ALA A 167 -3.56 2.54 -15.29
C ALA A 167 -2.75 2.78 -14.00
N GLY A 168 -1.89 1.84 -13.66
CA GLY A 168 -1.01 1.92 -12.49
C GLY A 168 -1.57 1.21 -11.26
N LEU A 169 -0.83 1.31 -10.16
CA LEU A 169 -1.06 0.50 -8.96
C LEU A 169 -2.42 0.76 -8.31
N LEU A 170 -2.80 2.02 -8.09
CA LEU A 170 -3.95 2.37 -7.26
C LEU A 170 -5.28 2.24 -7.99
N HIS A 171 -5.30 2.61 -9.27
CA HIS A 171 -6.54 2.76 -10.05
C HIS A 171 -6.58 1.94 -11.34
N GLY A 172 -5.47 1.29 -11.69
CA GLY A 172 -5.35 0.46 -12.89
C GLY A 172 -5.51 -1.03 -12.62
N ALA A 173 -5.32 -1.81 -13.68
CA ALA A 173 -5.38 -3.26 -13.61
C ALA A 173 -4.20 -3.88 -12.83
N SER A 174 -3.09 -3.15 -12.65
CA SER A 174 -1.96 -3.59 -11.82
C SER A 174 -2.37 -3.80 -10.35
N GLY A 175 -3.33 -3.03 -9.83
CA GLY A 175 -3.88 -3.24 -8.50
C GLY A 175 -4.64 -4.57 -8.36
N ALA A 176 -5.42 -4.92 -9.38
CA ALA A 176 -6.08 -6.22 -9.46
C ALA A 176 -5.09 -7.37 -9.65
N ALA A 177 -4.05 -7.17 -10.47
CA ALA A 177 -2.97 -8.13 -10.64
C ALA A 177 -2.27 -8.43 -9.31
N LEU A 178 -2.02 -7.40 -8.48
CA LEU A 178 -1.47 -7.59 -7.14
C LEU A 178 -2.34 -8.52 -6.27
N PHE A 179 -3.65 -8.29 -6.25
CA PHE A 179 -4.57 -9.17 -5.52
C PHE A 179 -4.51 -10.61 -6.03
N LEU A 180 -4.54 -10.82 -7.35
CA LEU A 180 -4.48 -12.15 -7.96
C LEU A 180 -3.15 -12.87 -7.68
N ILE A 181 -2.02 -12.15 -7.66
CA ILE A 181 -0.71 -12.69 -7.27
C ILE A 181 -0.75 -13.18 -5.81
N ARG A 182 -1.34 -12.39 -4.89
CA ARG A 182 -1.45 -12.81 -3.47
C ARG A 182 -2.37 -14.01 -3.28
N ARG A 183 -3.47 -14.08 -4.03
CA ARG A 183 -4.34 -15.28 -4.05
C ARG A 183 -3.60 -16.51 -4.59
N TYR A 184 -2.83 -16.35 -5.67
CA TYR A 184 -1.97 -17.42 -6.21
C TYR A 184 -0.94 -17.90 -5.16
N GLU A 185 -0.27 -16.99 -4.45
CA GLU A 185 0.67 -17.35 -3.39
C GLU A 185 0.03 -18.12 -2.22
N HIS A 186 -1.29 -17.99 -2.05
CA HIS A 186 -2.02 -18.67 -0.99
C HIS A 186 -2.39 -20.11 -1.35
N ASP A 187 -2.92 -20.39 -2.55
CA ASP A 187 -3.44 -21.71 -2.92
C ASP A 187 -2.85 -22.34 -4.19
N GLY A 188 -1.98 -21.62 -4.90
CA GLY A 188 -1.25 -22.12 -6.06
C GLY A 188 -2.05 -22.20 -7.37
N GLU A 189 -3.27 -21.66 -7.44
CA GLU A 189 -4.12 -21.77 -8.65
C GLU A 189 -3.54 -21.00 -9.86
N PRO A 190 -3.01 -21.69 -10.91
CA PRO A 190 -2.28 -21.04 -11.99
C PRO A 190 -3.11 -20.04 -12.80
N ALA A 191 -4.42 -20.25 -12.92
CA ALA A 191 -5.31 -19.34 -13.65
C ALA A 191 -5.29 -17.91 -13.08
N ARG A 192 -5.02 -17.75 -11.78
CA ARG A 192 -4.89 -16.42 -11.16
C ARG A 192 -3.61 -15.71 -11.59
N LEU A 193 -2.52 -16.46 -11.77
CA LEU A 193 -1.28 -15.91 -12.30
C LEU A 193 -1.42 -15.57 -13.79
N ASP A 194 -2.18 -16.35 -14.57
CA ASP A 194 -2.50 -16.00 -15.96
C ASP A 194 -3.28 -14.68 -16.04
N ALA A 195 -4.33 -14.54 -15.21
CA ALA A 195 -5.13 -13.32 -15.13
C ALA A 195 -4.30 -12.11 -14.65
N ALA A 196 -3.39 -12.29 -13.69
CA ALA A 196 -2.47 -11.23 -13.26
C ALA A 196 -1.54 -10.76 -14.39
N GLY A 197 -1.01 -11.70 -15.20
CA GLY A 197 -0.19 -11.38 -16.36
C GLY A 197 -0.98 -10.60 -17.42
N ALA A 198 -2.23 -10.98 -17.69
CA ALA A 198 -3.12 -10.26 -18.59
C ALA A 198 -3.42 -8.82 -18.10
N ALA A 199 -3.70 -8.67 -16.80
CA ALA A 199 -3.95 -7.38 -16.17
C ALA A 199 -2.72 -6.44 -16.23
N LEU A 200 -1.51 -6.97 -16.06
CA LEU A 200 -0.27 -6.20 -16.22
C LEU A 200 -0.06 -5.72 -17.66
N ARG A 201 -0.26 -6.61 -18.64
CA ARG A 201 -0.19 -6.25 -20.07
C ARG A 201 -1.20 -5.17 -20.45
N ARG A 202 -2.37 -5.20 -19.82
CA ARG A 202 -3.41 -4.18 -20.01
C ARG A 202 -2.93 -2.78 -19.62
N ASP A 203 -2.33 -2.64 -18.44
CA ASP A 203 -1.78 -1.34 -18.00
C ASP A 203 -0.56 -0.94 -18.84
N LEU A 204 0.28 -1.90 -19.24
CA LEU A 204 1.41 -1.66 -20.14
C LEU A 204 0.97 -1.17 -21.53
N ALA A 205 -0.20 -1.58 -22.03
CA ALA A 205 -0.78 -1.06 -23.26
C ALA A 205 -1.19 0.42 -23.16
N ARG A 206 -1.27 0.99 -21.95
CA ARG A 206 -1.44 2.43 -21.71
C ARG A 206 -0.11 3.17 -21.61
N CYS A 207 1.02 2.48 -21.74
CA CYS A 207 2.33 3.12 -21.63
C CYS A 207 2.88 3.54 -23.01
N ALA A 208 3.61 4.64 -23.02
CA ALA A 208 4.36 5.14 -24.17
C ALA A 208 5.81 5.44 -23.75
N ALA A 209 6.74 5.25 -24.68
CA ALA A 209 8.12 5.66 -24.47
C ALA A 209 8.24 7.19 -24.62
N ASP A 210 8.95 7.83 -23.71
CA ASP A 210 9.33 9.23 -23.87
C ASP A 210 10.50 9.39 -24.87
N ARG A 211 11.00 10.62 -25.03
CA ARG A 211 12.12 10.91 -25.95
C ARG A 211 13.43 10.19 -25.57
N SER A 212 13.56 9.74 -24.33
CA SER A 212 14.73 9.00 -23.83
C SER A 212 14.54 7.47 -23.90
N GLY A 213 13.37 7.01 -24.35
CA GLY A 213 13.02 5.58 -24.35
C GLY A 213 12.46 5.08 -23.02
N THR A 214 12.26 5.96 -22.03
CA THR A 214 11.68 5.57 -20.74
C THR A 214 10.19 5.27 -20.90
N LEU A 215 9.75 4.11 -20.44
CA LEU A 215 8.36 3.69 -20.53
C LEU A 215 7.52 4.30 -19.40
N LEU A 216 6.51 5.08 -19.77
CA LEU A 216 5.67 5.85 -18.85
C LEU A 216 4.19 5.65 -19.18
N VAL A 217 3.30 5.71 -18.20
CA VAL A 217 1.84 5.68 -18.45
C VAL A 217 1.45 6.95 -19.21
N ASP A 218 0.71 6.81 -20.30
CA ASP A 218 0.21 7.91 -21.11
C ASP A 218 -1.25 8.26 -20.75
N GLU A 219 -1.45 9.40 -20.09
CA GLU A 219 -2.78 9.94 -19.79
C GLU A 219 -3.34 10.81 -20.94
N GLY A 220 -2.72 10.77 -22.13
CA GLY A 220 -3.07 11.53 -23.34
C GLY A 220 -2.60 13.00 -23.32
N ARG A 221 -2.54 13.62 -22.14
CA ARG A 221 -2.05 15.01 -21.95
C ARG A 221 -0.65 15.09 -21.33
N ARG A 222 -0.18 13.99 -20.72
CA ARG A 222 1.11 13.90 -20.02
C ARG A 222 1.49 12.44 -19.81
N LEU A 223 2.77 12.21 -19.65
CA LEU A 223 3.34 10.93 -19.25
C LEU A 223 3.51 10.86 -17.73
N MET A 224 3.16 9.74 -17.11
CA MET A 224 3.12 9.57 -15.65
C MET A 224 4.07 8.49 -15.14
N PRO A 225 5.10 8.86 -14.34
CA PRO A 225 6.04 7.90 -13.77
C PRO A 225 5.58 7.34 -12.41
N TYR A 226 4.71 8.03 -11.67
CA TYR A 226 4.55 7.83 -10.23
C TYR A 226 3.98 6.47 -9.80
N VAL A 227 4.28 6.04 -8.56
CA VAL A 227 3.79 4.77 -8.00
C VAL A 227 2.28 4.65 -8.04
N GLY A 228 1.53 5.74 -7.77
CA GLY A 228 0.07 5.67 -7.65
C GLY A 228 -0.64 5.32 -8.96
N ALA A 229 -0.45 6.16 -9.98
CA ALA A 229 -1.15 6.09 -11.26
C ALA A 229 -0.21 6.10 -12.48
N GLY A 230 1.07 5.77 -12.27
CA GLY A 230 2.11 5.81 -13.28
C GLY A 230 2.87 4.50 -13.42
N SER A 231 3.87 4.51 -14.29
CA SER A 231 4.55 3.29 -14.72
C SER A 231 5.33 2.61 -13.59
N VAL A 232 5.90 3.35 -12.63
CA VAL A 232 6.63 2.74 -11.50
C VAL A 232 5.70 1.91 -10.61
N GLY A 233 4.41 2.26 -10.52
CA GLY A 233 3.41 1.44 -9.85
C GLY A 233 3.20 0.09 -10.54
N ILE A 234 3.21 0.09 -11.87
CA ILE A 234 3.16 -1.14 -12.68
C ILE A 234 4.42 -1.97 -12.42
N ALA A 235 5.61 -1.34 -12.42
CA ALA A 235 6.89 -2.01 -12.17
C ALA A 235 6.95 -2.70 -10.80
N MET A 236 6.41 -2.09 -9.74
CA MET A 236 6.34 -2.73 -8.42
C MET A 236 5.60 -4.07 -8.45
N VAL A 237 4.50 -4.15 -9.21
CA VAL A 237 3.71 -5.39 -9.35
C VAL A 237 4.37 -6.36 -10.33
N LEU A 238 5.01 -5.86 -11.40
CA LEU A 238 5.85 -6.68 -12.29
C LEU A 238 6.95 -7.41 -11.51
N ASP A 239 7.60 -6.76 -10.55
CA ASP A 239 8.62 -7.42 -9.73
C ASP A 239 8.06 -8.59 -8.92
N ALA A 240 6.83 -8.46 -8.39
CA ALA A 240 6.15 -9.54 -7.67
C ALA A 240 5.74 -10.68 -8.62
N TYR A 241 5.23 -10.34 -9.81
CA TYR A 241 4.85 -11.32 -10.83
C TYR A 241 6.03 -12.15 -11.33
N LEU A 242 7.12 -11.46 -11.69
CA LEU A 242 8.33 -12.07 -12.27
C LEU A 242 9.12 -12.91 -11.26
N ALA A 243 8.82 -12.82 -9.96
CA ALA A 243 9.34 -13.73 -8.95
C ALA A 243 8.75 -15.14 -9.08
N HIS A 244 7.53 -15.26 -9.61
CA HIS A 244 6.83 -16.53 -9.81
C HIS A 244 6.96 -17.06 -11.23
N ARG A 245 6.88 -16.17 -12.23
CA ARG A 245 6.92 -16.55 -13.65
C ARG A 245 7.81 -15.60 -14.46
N PRO A 246 9.00 -16.05 -14.89
CA PRO A 246 9.83 -15.27 -15.81
C PRO A 246 9.14 -15.13 -17.17
N GLU A 247 8.92 -13.91 -17.61
CA GLU A 247 8.39 -13.59 -18.95
C GLU A 247 9.19 -12.44 -19.55
N GLU A 248 9.77 -12.65 -20.73
CA GLU A 248 10.73 -11.70 -21.29
C GLU A 248 10.12 -10.35 -21.67
N ASP A 249 8.88 -10.33 -22.17
CA ASP A 249 8.18 -9.08 -22.53
C ASP A 249 7.91 -8.23 -21.30
N LEU A 250 7.45 -8.84 -20.21
CA LEU A 250 7.22 -8.18 -18.93
C LEU A 250 8.54 -7.74 -18.27
N ALA A 251 9.60 -8.54 -18.37
CA ALA A 251 10.93 -8.18 -17.89
C ALA A 251 11.52 -6.98 -18.66
N ARG A 252 11.35 -6.94 -19.99
CA ARG A 252 11.73 -5.79 -20.83
C ARG A 252 10.95 -4.53 -20.44
N ALA A 253 9.64 -4.65 -20.23
CA ALA A 253 8.82 -3.51 -19.78
C ALA A 253 9.29 -2.98 -18.42
N ARG A 254 9.50 -3.86 -17.44
CA ARG A 254 10.07 -3.51 -16.12
C ARG A 254 11.39 -2.76 -16.26
N ALA A 255 12.32 -3.24 -17.09
CA ALA A 255 13.59 -2.57 -17.34
C ALA A 255 13.44 -1.20 -18.01
N ALA A 256 12.51 -1.05 -18.95
CA ALA A 256 12.22 0.21 -19.63
C ALA A 256 11.55 1.27 -18.71
N ILE A 257 10.89 0.84 -17.63
CA ILE A 257 10.29 1.73 -16.63
C ILE A 257 11.32 2.26 -15.63
N LEU A 258 12.34 1.46 -15.30
CA LEU A 258 13.32 1.76 -14.25
C LEU A 258 13.93 3.19 -14.32
N PRO A 259 14.29 3.73 -15.50
CA PRO A 259 14.80 5.11 -15.57
C PRO A 259 13.85 6.17 -14.98
N ALA A 260 12.53 5.92 -14.99
CA ALA A 260 11.53 6.81 -14.39
C ALA A 260 11.72 6.96 -12.87
N ALA A 261 12.13 5.88 -12.18
CA ALA A 261 12.43 5.89 -10.75
C ALA A 261 13.81 6.48 -10.41
N ARG A 262 14.67 6.66 -11.42
CA ARG A 262 16.02 7.23 -11.30
C ARG A 262 16.11 8.68 -11.77
N SER A 263 14.98 9.33 -12.07
CA SER A 263 14.97 10.73 -12.49
C SER A 263 15.57 11.63 -11.41
N ARG A 264 16.32 12.63 -11.85
CA ARG A 264 16.91 13.65 -10.95
C ARG A 264 15.85 14.56 -10.36
N PHE A 265 14.70 14.71 -11.02
CA PHE A 265 13.67 15.67 -10.63
C PHE A 265 12.28 15.03 -10.58
N TYR A 266 11.57 15.35 -9.50
CA TYR A 266 10.14 15.13 -9.30
C TYR A 266 9.53 16.41 -8.74
N ALA A 267 8.30 16.72 -9.13
CA ALA A 267 7.66 17.96 -8.68
C ALA A 267 7.30 17.95 -7.18
N GLN A 268 7.17 16.77 -6.59
CA GLN A 268 6.56 16.57 -5.27
C GLN A 268 7.31 15.48 -4.47
N PRO A 269 7.28 15.52 -3.12
CA PRO A 269 7.94 14.54 -2.27
C PRO A 269 7.11 13.29 -2.02
N GLY A 270 5.78 13.34 -2.19
CA GLY A 270 4.83 12.34 -1.68
C GLY A 270 5.01 10.90 -2.17
N LEU A 271 4.34 9.97 -1.49
CA LEU A 271 4.47 8.53 -1.71
C LEU A 271 3.85 8.08 -3.04
N PHE A 272 2.60 8.42 -3.30
CA PHE A 272 1.94 7.97 -4.54
C PHE A 272 2.19 8.86 -5.73
N ARG A 273 2.62 10.11 -5.49
CA ARG A 273 2.88 11.12 -6.53
C ARG A 273 4.11 11.93 -6.17
N GLY A 274 5.28 11.30 -6.09
CA GLY A 274 6.50 12.02 -5.77
C GLY A 274 7.72 11.13 -5.60
N ARG A 275 8.79 11.75 -5.08
CA ARG A 275 10.10 11.12 -4.89
C ARG A 275 10.07 9.98 -3.86
N ALA A 276 9.27 10.08 -2.79
CA ALA A 276 9.18 9.01 -1.79
C ALA A 276 8.72 7.68 -2.42
N GLY A 277 7.78 7.72 -3.37
CA GLY A 277 7.39 6.51 -4.11
C GLY A 277 8.54 5.87 -4.89
N MET A 278 9.42 6.69 -5.46
CA MET A 278 10.58 6.23 -6.23
C MET A 278 11.63 5.61 -5.32
N ILE A 279 11.90 6.25 -4.19
CA ILE A 279 12.78 5.71 -3.13
C ILE A 279 12.25 4.35 -2.67
N LEU A 280 10.94 4.25 -2.39
CA LEU A 280 10.34 3.00 -1.96
C LEU A 280 10.46 1.90 -3.03
N HIS A 281 10.24 2.23 -4.31
CA HIS A 281 10.44 1.27 -5.39
C HIS A 281 11.90 0.79 -5.45
N LEU A 282 12.87 1.71 -5.48
CA LEU A 282 14.28 1.38 -5.57
C LEU A 282 14.78 0.57 -4.36
N ALA A 283 14.27 0.86 -3.15
CA ALA A 283 14.59 0.11 -1.95
C ALA A 283 14.03 -1.32 -1.98
N ARG A 284 12.88 -1.52 -2.64
CA ARG A 284 12.19 -2.81 -2.74
C ARG A 284 12.74 -3.68 -3.88
N THR A 285 13.10 -3.08 -5.00
CA THR A 285 13.32 -3.79 -6.26
C THR A 285 14.74 -4.33 -6.38
N PRO A 286 14.93 -5.62 -6.70
CA PRO A 286 16.23 -6.15 -7.08
C PRO A 286 16.60 -5.58 -8.46
N LEU A 287 17.47 -4.59 -8.45
CA LEU A 287 18.00 -3.96 -9.65
C LEU A 287 19.19 -4.77 -10.18
N ASP A 288 19.27 -4.94 -11.50
CA ASP A 288 20.41 -5.55 -12.15
C ASP A 288 21.61 -4.57 -12.13
N GLY A 289 22.82 -5.06 -11.84
CA GLY A 289 24.05 -4.25 -11.77
C GLY A 289 24.80 -4.34 -10.43
N PRO A 290 25.99 -3.72 -10.32
CA PRO A 290 26.79 -3.73 -9.10
C PRO A 290 26.00 -3.19 -7.91
N SER A 291 26.19 -3.77 -6.72
CA SER A 291 25.54 -3.30 -5.47
C SER A 291 25.90 -1.85 -5.15
N GLU A 292 27.12 -1.42 -5.46
CA GLU A 292 27.63 -0.07 -5.16
C GLU A 292 26.91 1.02 -5.96
N ASP A 293 26.70 0.80 -7.27
CA ASP A 293 25.97 1.76 -8.11
C ASP A 293 24.53 1.95 -7.64
N ARG A 294 23.88 0.85 -7.22
CA ARG A 294 22.51 0.86 -6.68
C ARG A 294 22.43 1.62 -5.36
N ALA A 295 23.37 1.36 -4.45
CA ALA A 295 23.45 2.06 -3.18
C ALA A 295 23.68 3.57 -3.39
N ARG A 296 24.53 3.95 -4.36
CA ARG A 296 24.75 5.35 -4.73
C ARG A 296 23.49 6.00 -5.29
N GLU A 297 22.81 5.35 -6.24
CA GLU A 297 21.56 5.89 -6.82
C GLU A 297 20.47 6.09 -5.75
N LEU A 298 20.31 5.13 -4.85
CA LEU A 298 19.34 5.25 -3.75
C LEU A 298 19.75 6.37 -2.77
N ALA A 299 21.03 6.52 -2.47
CA ALA A 299 21.55 7.61 -1.65
C ALA A 299 21.29 8.98 -2.29
N GLU A 300 21.51 9.13 -3.59
CA GLU A 300 21.20 10.36 -4.33
C GLU A 300 19.70 10.71 -4.27
N GLN A 301 18.83 9.71 -4.37
CA GLN A 301 17.38 9.92 -4.22
C GLN A 301 17.00 10.34 -2.80
N LEU A 302 17.62 9.74 -1.78
CA LEU A 302 17.42 10.11 -0.38
C LEU A 302 17.90 11.55 -0.10
N ASP A 303 19.08 11.93 -0.59
CA ASP A 303 19.65 13.26 -0.37
C ASP A 303 18.81 14.34 -1.05
N ALA A 304 18.27 14.06 -2.24
CA ALA A 304 17.38 14.97 -2.95
C ALA A 304 16.03 15.21 -2.25
N MET A 305 15.67 14.44 -1.20
CA MET A 305 14.53 14.78 -0.36
C MET A 305 14.72 16.11 0.37
N ALA A 306 15.97 16.54 0.60
CA ALA A 306 16.27 17.82 1.24
C ALA A 306 15.68 19.03 0.47
N TRP A 307 15.42 18.90 -0.85
CA TRP A 307 14.82 19.96 -1.66
C TRP A 307 13.39 20.32 -1.25
N TYR A 308 12.70 19.39 -0.58
CA TYR A 308 11.31 19.57 -0.16
C TYR A 308 11.16 19.71 1.36
N ALA A 309 12.25 19.55 2.11
CA ALA A 309 12.24 19.45 3.55
C ALA A 309 11.92 20.80 4.20
N VAL A 310 10.96 20.80 5.13
CA VAL A 310 10.57 21.98 5.91
C VAL A 310 10.75 21.68 7.39
N ALA A 311 11.41 22.58 8.11
CA ALA A 311 11.53 22.47 9.57
C ALA A 311 10.18 22.77 10.24
N ARG A 312 9.69 21.85 11.09
CA ARG A 312 8.41 21.97 11.81
C ARG A 312 8.49 21.22 13.13
N GLY A 313 8.13 21.88 14.24
CA GLY A 313 8.00 21.21 15.55
C GLY A 313 9.30 20.55 16.03
N GLY A 314 10.46 21.15 15.75
CA GLY A 314 11.76 20.55 16.06
C GLY A 314 12.09 19.27 15.28
N GLY A 315 11.37 19.01 14.18
CA GLY A 315 11.62 17.94 13.23
C GLY A 315 11.49 18.41 11.78
N THR A 316 11.40 17.45 10.86
CA THR A 316 11.25 17.68 9.42
C THR A 316 9.87 17.21 8.96
N ALA A 317 9.19 18.05 8.19
CA ALA A 317 7.93 17.79 7.52
C ALA A 317 8.05 18.07 6.02
N PHE A 318 7.09 17.53 5.26
CA PHE A 318 7.03 17.68 3.81
C PHE A 318 5.68 18.27 3.39
N PRO A 319 5.66 19.09 2.34
CA PRO A 319 4.42 19.55 1.73
C PRO A 319 3.70 18.42 0.97
N GLY A 320 2.37 18.48 0.96
CA GLY A 320 1.50 17.51 0.29
C GLY A 320 1.28 17.82 -1.19
N ASP A 321 0.09 17.49 -1.71
CA ASP A 321 -0.23 17.73 -3.11
C ASP A 321 -0.09 19.21 -3.49
N GLN A 322 0.38 19.47 -4.72
CA GLN A 322 0.65 20.80 -5.27
C GLN A 322 1.69 21.64 -4.50
N MET A 323 2.38 21.07 -3.51
CA MET A 323 3.40 21.76 -2.71
C MET A 323 2.87 22.98 -1.92
N MET A 324 1.55 23.11 -1.74
CA MET A 324 0.93 24.33 -1.19
C MET A 324 0.92 24.38 0.35
N ARG A 325 0.79 23.23 1.01
CA ARG A 325 0.67 23.12 2.47
C ARG A 325 1.41 21.89 2.98
N LEU A 326 1.87 21.93 4.23
CA LEU A 326 2.38 20.75 4.92
C LEU A 326 1.28 19.70 5.05
N SER A 327 1.63 18.44 4.77
CA SER A 327 0.78 17.28 4.98
C SER A 327 1.54 16.25 5.81
N MET A 328 0.82 15.58 6.71
CA MET A 328 1.33 14.46 7.48
C MET A 328 0.80 13.11 6.98
N ASP A 329 -0.09 13.10 5.99
CA ASP A 329 -0.72 11.87 5.53
C ASP A 329 0.24 10.94 4.78
N LEU A 330 -0.22 9.69 4.59
CA LEU A 330 0.56 8.62 3.97
C LEU A 330 0.73 8.85 2.45
N ALA A 331 -0.34 9.24 1.77
CA ALA A 331 -0.38 9.31 0.30
C ALA A 331 0.49 10.43 -0.27
N THR A 332 0.43 11.61 0.36
CA THR A 332 0.96 12.86 -0.16
C THR A 332 2.03 13.46 0.74
N GLY A 333 2.00 13.17 2.04
CA GLY A 333 2.72 13.92 3.05
C GLY A 333 3.88 13.20 3.75
N THR A 334 4.15 13.68 4.96
CA THR A 334 5.31 13.33 5.77
C THR A 334 5.31 11.86 6.21
N ALA A 335 4.16 11.24 6.48
CA ALA A 335 4.09 9.82 6.82
C ALA A 335 4.52 8.92 5.64
N GLY A 336 4.12 9.28 4.41
CA GLY A 336 4.59 8.58 3.21
C GLY A 336 6.09 8.70 2.98
N CYS A 337 6.64 9.89 3.24
CA CYS A 337 8.09 10.13 3.17
C CYS A 337 8.83 9.33 4.24
N LEU A 338 8.30 9.28 5.47
CA LEU A 338 8.86 8.48 6.56
C LEU A 338 8.91 7.00 6.17
N LEU A 339 7.80 6.43 5.68
CA LEU A 339 7.72 5.03 5.27
C LEU A 339 8.79 4.69 4.21
N ALA A 340 8.87 5.50 3.16
CA ALA A 340 9.82 5.27 2.07
C ALA A 340 11.29 5.39 2.51
N MET A 341 11.60 6.39 3.34
CA MET A 341 12.96 6.60 3.83
C MET A 341 13.38 5.52 4.82
N THR A 342 12.47 5.04 5.68
CA THR A 342 12.76 3.90 6.56
C THR A 342 13.00 2.64 5.74
N ALA A 343 12.16 2.33 4.73
CA ALA A 343 12.37 1.18 3.86
C ALA A 343 13.75 1.18 3.18
N ALA A 344 14.23 2.36 2.78
CA ALA A 344 15.54 2.52 2.15
C ALA A 344 16.73 2.46 3.14
N ARG A 345 16.57 2.95 4.37
CA ARG A 345 17.65 3.05 5.36
C ARG A 345 17.76 1.84 6.27
N GLU A 346 16.66 1.14 6.49
CA GLU A 346 16.54 0.00 7.40
C GLU A 346 15.90 -1.19 6.65
N PRO A 347 16.56 -1.75 5.62
CA PRO A 347 15.99 -2.80 4.77
C PRO A 347 15.58 -4.05 5.57
N ASP A 348 16.31 -4.36 6.64
CA ASP A 348 16.04 -5.51 7.51
C ASP A 348 14.71 -5.41 8.28
N ARG A 349 14.11 -4.21 8.37
CA ARG A 349 12.79 -4.03 8.99
C ARG A 349 11.64 -4.58 8.16
N GLY A 350 11.85 -4.80 6.86
CA GLY A 350 10.78 -5.29 5.99
C GLY A 350 9.72 -4.24 5.63
N VAL A 351 10.00 -2.94 5.82
CA VAL A 351 9.02 -1.86 5.60
C VAL A 351 8.60 -1.77 4.13
N GLY A 352 7.30 -1.62 3.88
CA GLY A 352 6.76 -1.52 2.52
C GLY A 352 5.34 -0.97 2.48
N LEU A 353 4.79 -0.85 1.27
CA LEU A 353 3.35 -0.66 1.10
C LEU A 353 2.61 -1.95 1.49
N PRO A 354 1.36 -1.86 2.00
CA PRO A 354 0.51 -3.02 2.20
C PRO A 354 0.52 -3.95 0.98
N PHE A 355 0.73 -5.23 1.24
CA PHE A 355 0.75 -6.29 0.22
C PHE A 355 1.87 -6.20 -0.83
N LEU A 356 2.83 -5.29 -0.65
CA LEU A 356 4.06 -5.17 -1.46
C LEU A 356 5.29 -5.23 -0.55
N PRO A 357 5.53 -6.36 0.17
CA PRO A 357 6.71 -6.52 1.00
C PRO A 357 8.00 -6.43 0.15
N PRO A 358 9.15 -6.17 0.78
CA PRO A 358 10.45 -6.33 0.15
C PRO A 358 10.58 -7.69 -0.51
N LEU A 359 11.26 -7.73 -1.65
CA LEU A 359 11.50 -8.97 -2.36
C LEU A 359 12.66 -9.68 -1.66
N ALA A 360 12.49 -10.97 -1.36
CA ALA A 360 13.60 -11.76 -0.84
C ALA A 360 14.80 -11.66 -1.81
N PRO A 361 16.04 -11.56 -1.31
CA PRO A 361 17.21 -11.73 -2.16
C PRO A 361 17.01 -13.02 -2.95
N ARG A 362 17.25 -13.01 -4.27
CA ARG A 362 17.21 -14.23 -5.07
C ARG A 362 18.27 -15.19 -4.52
N GLY A 363 17.85 -16.03 -3.59
CA GLY A 363 18.60 -17.19 -3.16
C GLY A 363 18.82 -18.07 -4.40
N ASP A 364 20.04 -18.55 -4.50
CA ASP A 364 20.50 -19.64 -5.34
C ASP A 364 19.57 -20.88 -5.27
N GLY A 365 18.45 -20.82 -5.98
CA GLY A 365 17.69 -21.98 -6.43
C GLY A 365 17.15 -22.96 -5.37
N ARG A 366 17.03 -22.57 -4.10
CA ARG A 366 16.42 -23.42 -3.07
C ARG A 366 15.08 -22.84 -2.62
N LEU A 367 14.02 -23.59 -2.89
CA LEU A 367 12.68 -23.36 -2.37
C LEU A 367 12.75 -23.22 -0.84
N HIS A 368 12.57 -22.00 -0.34
CA HIS A 368 12.49 -21.76 1.10
C HIS A 368 11.12 -22.20 1.60
N GLU A 369 11.07 -23.29 2.36
CA GLU A 369 9.94 -23.60 3.24
C GLU A 369 9.74 -22.43 4.22
N ARG A 370 8.48 -22.00 4.36
CA ARG A 370 8.09 -20.94 5.30
C ARG A 370 8.57 -21.28 6.73
N PRO A 371 9.05 -20.30 7.52
CA PRO A 371 9.29 -20.54 8.94
C PRO A 371 7.94 -20.76 9.63
N ARG A 372 7.78 -21.92 10.28
CA ARG A 372 6.70 -22.13 11.25
C ARG A 372 6.93 -21.19 12.41
N THR A 373 5.99 -20.28 12.65
CA THR A 373 5.95 -19.45 13.85
C THR A 373 5.84 -20.35 15.07
N THR A 374 6.91 -20.42 15.87
CA THR A 374 6.92 -21.09 17.17
C THR A 374 5.97 -20.35 18.11
N GLY A 375 4.96 -21.07 18.59
CA GLY A 375 4.00 -20.57 19.57
C GLY A 375 4.70 -20.15 20.86
N VAL A 376 4.32 -18.98 21.36
CA VAL A 376 4.69 -18.49 22.69
C VAL A 376 3.95 -19.34 23.71
N HIS A 377 4.69 -20.09 24.51
CA HIS A 377 4.17 -20.78 25.69
C HIS A 377 3.75 -19.73 26.74
N HIS A 378 2.45 -19.63 27.02
CA HIS A 378 1.97 -18.99 28.24
C HIS A 378 2.21 -19.93 29.42
N GLY A 379 3.24 -19.64 30.22
CA GLY A 379 3.40 -20.21 31.55
C GLY A 379 2.44 -19.54 32.52
N THR A 380 1.41 -20.27 32.94
CA THR A 380 0.52 -19.91 34.04
C THR A 380 1.21 -20.17 35.38
N ALA A 381 1.46 -19.12 36.15
CA ALA A 381 1.82 -19.23 37.56
C ALA A 381 0.54 -19.11 38.42
N PRO A 382 0.29 -20.00 39.39
CA PRO A 382 -0.83 -19.85 40.31
C PRO A 382 -0.43 -19.02 41.54
N PHE A 383 -1.33 -18.13 41.95
CA PHE A 383 -1.28 -17.38 43.22
C PHE A 383 -1.41 -18.32 44.45
N PRO A 384 -0.84 -17.97 45.61
CA PRO A 384 -0.87 -18.81 46.80
C PRO A 384 -2.17 -18.58 47.61
N LEU A 385 -2.80 -19.68 48.03
CA LEU A 385 -3.78 -19.69 49.11
C LEU A 385 -3.09 -20.18 50.39
N VAL A 386 -3.03 -19.28 51.38
CA VAL A 386 -2.66 -19.55 52.76
C VAL A 386 -3.89 -20.07 53.49
N THR A 387 -3.84 -21.29 54.03
CA THR A 387 -4.65 -21.72 55.19
C THR A 387 -4.00 -22.90 55.92
N ARG A 388 -3.20 -22.57 56.94
CA ARG A 388 -3.23 -23.02 58.35
C ARG A 388 -1.84 -23.01 58.96
#